data_AF-A0A380APF4-F1
#
_entry.id   AF-A0A380APF4-F1
#
_cell.length_a   1.000
_cell.length_b   1.000
_cell.length_c   1.000
_cell.angle_alpha   90.00
_cell.angle_beta   90.00
_cell.angle_gamma   90.00
#
_symmetry.space_group_name_H-M   'P 1'
#
loop_
_entity.id
_entity.type
_entity.pdbx_description
1 polymer ?
#
loop_
_entity_poly.entity_id
_entity_poly.type
_entity_poly.pdbx_seq_one_letter_code
_entity_poly.pdbx_strand_id
1 'polypeptide(L)'
;MNVWIALAVVLLILALLAFITSRGAQDTRPMFLWGFNAMGPVTLVYCYFGEGDLSHKALILLMVGLYLLRMNIVLTRWYGNTAAAKLKDVMPTQQVPWLAVMMVMIFGGLYCLPFYWASQLQGTWGALQWLAIGST
;
A
#
# COMPACT_ATOMS: atom_id res chain seq x y z
N MET A 1 -8.75 -7.83 19.49
CA MET A 1 -9.36 -7.02 18.41
C MET A 1 -9.29 -7.81 17.12
N ASN A 2 -10.37 -7.90 16.35
CA ASN A 2 -10.39 -8.65 15.09
C ASN A 2 -9.49 -7.96 14.04
N VAL A 3 -8.71 -8.71 13.25
CA VAL A 3 -7.85 -8.19 12.17
C VAL A 3 -8.62 -7.25 11.23
N TRP A 4 -9.87 -7.56 10.92
CA TRP A 4 -10.72 -6.75 10.05
C TRP A 4 -11.12 -5.41 10.68
N ILE A 5 -11.31 -5.39 12.01
CA ILE A 5 -11.60 -4.15 12.76
C ILE A 5 -10.33 -3.28 12.79
N ALA A 6 -9.18 -3.88 13.11
CA ALA A 6 -7.90 -3.18 13.11
C ALA A 6 -7.60 -2.58 11.73
N LEU A 7 -7.82 -3.35 10.66
CA LEU A 7 -7.67 -2.93 9.28
C LEU A 7 -8.59 -1.76 8.94
N ALA A 8 -9.88 -1.85 9.26
CA ALA A 8 -10.85 -0.80 9.00
C ALA A 8 -10.46 0.50 9.71
N VAL A 9 -10.03 0.43 10.98
CA VAL A 9 -9.56 1.60 11.73
C VAL A 9 -8.33 2.22 11.09
N VAL A 10 -7.33 1.41 10.72
CA VAL A 10 -6.10 1.90 10.07
C VAL A 10 -6.42 2.57 8.73
N LEU A 11 -7.27 1.93 7.90
CA LEU A 11 -7.69 2.50 6.61
C LEU A 11 -8.46 3.81 6.77
N LEU A 12 -9.36 3.90 7.75
CA LEU A 12 -10.11 5.14 8.02
C LEU A 12 -9.18 6.27 8.48
N ILE A 13 -8.22 5.98 9.36
CA ILE A 13 -7.24 6.97 9.81
C ILE A 13 -6.40 7.45 8.63
N LEU A 14 -5.87 6.52 7.81
CA LEU A 14 -5.06 6.87 6.64
C LEU A 14 -5.87 7.65 5.60
N ALA A 15 -7.12 7.27 5.36
CA ALA A 15 -8.01 7.97 4.44
C ALA A 15 -8.31 9.40 4.92
N LEU A 16 -8.55 9.59 6.22
CA LEU A 16 -8.77 10.91 6.80
C LEU A 16 -7.52 11.79 6.67
N LEU A 17 -6.34 11.25 6.99
CA LEU A 17 -5.07 11.95 6.84
C LEU A 17 -4.78 12.30 5.37
N ALA A 18 -5.02 11.36 4.45
CA ALA A 18 -4.87 11.58 3.02
C ALA A 18 -5.80 12.68 2.52
N PHE A 19 -7.06 12.69 2.98
CA PHE A 19 -8.03 13.71 2.64
C PHE A 19 -7.60 15.10 3.13
N ILE A 20 -7.23 15.23 4.42
CA ILE A 20 -6.84 16.52 5.03
C ILE A 20 -5.60 17.08 4.34
N THR A 21 -4.57 16.26 4.14
CA THR A 21 -3.30 16.71 3.54
C THR A 21 -3.40 16.97 2.05
N SER A 22 -4.34 16.34 1.34
CA SER A 22 -4.54 16.54 -0.10
C SER A 22 -5.47 17.73 -0.43
N ARG A 23 -6.17 18.32 0.55
CA ARG A 23 -7.07 19.47 0.33
C ARG A 23 -6.39 20.71 -0.24
N GLY A 24 -5.12 20.94 0.10
CA GLY A 24 -4.32 22.04 -0.42
C GLY A 24 -3.44 21.67 -1.62
N ALA A 25 -3.52 20.44 -2.11
CA ALA A 25 -2.65 19.96 -3.17
C ALA A 25 -3.04 20.58 -4.52
N GLN A 26 -2.06 21.19 -5.19
CA GLN A 26 -2.21 21.70 -6.56
C GLN A 26 -1.86 20.65 -7.61
N ASP A 27 -1.47 19.45 -7.19
CA ASP A 27 -1.17 18.35 -8.08
C ASP A 27 -1.63 17.01 -7.50
N THR A 28 -1.46 15.99 -8.34
CA THR A 28 -1.87 14.62 -8.12
C THR A 28 -0.77 13.77 -7.45
N ARG A 29 0.33 14.33 -6.94
CA ARG A 29 1.38 13.56 -6.24
C ARG A 29 0.91 13.02 -4.88
N PRO A 30 0.29 13.83 -3.99
CA PRO A 30 -0.06 13.40 -2.64
C PRO A 30 -0.99 12.19 -2.63
N MET A 31 -1.94 12.11 -3.55
CA MET A 31 -2.88 10.98 -3.60
C MET A 31 -2.20 9.64 -3.88
N PHE A 32 -1.21 9.60 -4.79
CA PHE A 32 -0.47 8.36 -5.06
C PHE A 32 0.50 8.03 -3.94
N LEU A 33 1.15 9.03 -3.34
CA LEU A 33 2.00 8.82 -2.17
C LEU A 33 1.21 8.21 -1.01
N TRP A 34 0.03 8.75 -0.71
CA TRP A 34 -0.85 8.20 0.32
C TRP A 34 -1.34 6.81 -0.02
N GLY A 35 -1.77 6.59 -1.27
CA GLY A 35 -2.21 5.29 -1.73
C GLY A 35 -1.14 4.21 -1.54
N PHE A 36 0.06 4.41 -2.10
CA PHE A 36 1.11 3.39 -1.99
C PHE A 36 1.58 3.22 -0.55
N ASN A 37 1.84 4.31 0.17
CA ASN A 37 2.35 4.20 1.54
C ASN A 37 1.32 3.63 2.53
N ALA A 38 0.02 3.61 2.19
CA ALA A 38 -0.99 2.89 2.97
C ALA A 38 -0.74 1.37 3.03
N MET A 39 -0.05 0.80 2.03
CA MET A 39 0.31 -0.62 2.03
C MET A 39 1.20 -1.00 3.22
N GLY A 40 2.08 -0.09 3.67
CA GLY A 40 3.00 -0.37 4.78
C GLY A 40 2.26 -0.66 6.09
N PRO A 41 1.46 0.27 6.62
CA PRO A 41 0.67 0.06 7.82
C PRO A 41 -0.29 -1.12 7.72
N VAL A 42 -0.94 -1.33 6.56
CA VAL A 42 -1.83 -2.47 6.37
C VAL A 42 -1.07 -3.80 6.43
N THR A 43 0.08 -3.88 5.76
CA THR A 43 0.94 -5.07 5.80
C THR A 43 1.38 -5.38 7.22
N LEU A 44 1.71 -4.35 8.02
CA LEU A 44 2.03 -4.51 9.44
C LEU A 44 0.86 -5.08 10.24
N VAL A 45 -0.37 -4.61 10.00
CA VAL A 45 -1.58 -5.19 10.63
C VAL A 45 -1.69 -6.68 10.28
N TYR A 46 -1.56 -7.05 9.01
CA TYR A 46 -1.65 -8.46 8.60
C TYR A 46 -0.52 -9.33 9.16
N CYS A 47 0.69 -8.81 9.26
CA CYS A 47 1.82 -9.55 9.86
C CYS A 47 1.69 -9.67 11.38
N TYR A 48 1.13 -8.66 12.05
CA TYR A 48 0.92 -8.65 13.50
C TYR A 48 -0.18 -9.65 13.92
N PHE A 49 -1.29 -9.69 13.18
CA PHE A 49 -2.41 -10.60 13.46
C PHE A 49 -2.31 -11.96 12.77
N GLY A 50 -1.38 -12.15 11.83
CA GLY A 50 -1.19 -13.42 11.13
C GLY A 50 -0.63 -14.50 12.05
N GLU A 51 -1.03 -15.75 11.86
CA GLU A 51 -0.52 -16.90 12.61
C GLU A 51 0.69 -17.56 11.94
N GLY A 52 1.11 -17.09 10.77
CA GLY A 52 2.21 -17.64 10.00
C GLY A 52 3.59 -17.46 10.64
N ASP A 53 4.57 -18.17 10.10
CA ASP A 53 5.93 -18.15 10.62
C ASP A 53 6.61 -16.79 10.42
N LEU A 54 7.56 -16.47 11.29
CA LEU A 54 8.31 -15.21 11.22
C LEU A 54 9.01 -15.04 9.86
N SER A 55 9.47 -16.14 9.26
CA SER A 55 10.15 -16.10 7.96
C SER A 55 9.25 -15.61 6.82
N HIS A 56 7.99 -16.07 6.75
CA HIS A 56 7.03 -15.61 5.74
C HIS A 56 6.66 -14.15 5.95
N LYS A 57 6.39 -13.76 7.19
CA LYS A 57 6.09 -12.36 7.56
C LYS A 57 7.27 -11.43 7.23
N ALA A 58 8.49 -11.85 7.51
CA ALA A 58 9.70 -11.09 7.20
C ALA A 58 9.86 -10.89 5.68
N LEU A 59 9.61 -11.91 4.86
CA LEU A 59 9.67 -11.79 3.40
C LEU A 59 8.61 -10.80 2.88
N ILE A 60 7.37 -10.88 3.38
CA ILE A 60 6.30 -9.95 3.00
C ILE A 60 6.73 -8.51 3.30
N LEU A 61 7.23 -8.24 4.51
CA LEU A 61 7.69 -6.91 4.90
C LEU A 61 8.85 -6.42 4.05
N LEU A 62 9.79 -7.31 3.69
CA LEU A 62 10.92 -6.98 2.83
C LEU A 62 10.46 -6.62 1.41
N MET A 63 9.58 -7.43 0.82
CA MET A 63 9.05 -7.20 -0.52
C MET A 63 8.22 -5.93 -0.60
N VAL A 64 7.33 -5.70 0.38
CA VAL A 64 6.56 -4.46 0.48
C VAL A 64 7.50 -3.27 0.68
N GLY A 65 8.52 -3.39 1.53
CA GLY A 65 9.52 -2.35 1.74
C GLY A 65 10.27 -1.96 0.46
N LEU A 66 10.76 -2.94 -0.30
CA LEU A 66 11.42 -2.72 -1.59
C LEU A 66 10.49 -2.09 -2.62
N TYR A 67 9.24 -2.58 -2.68
CA TYR A 67 8.22 -2.03 -3.57
C TYR A 67 7.91 -0.57 -3.24
N LEU A 68 7.69 -0.23 -1.96
CA LEU A 68 7.43 1.13 -1.52
C LEU A 68 8.61 2.05 -1.75
N LEU A 69 9.84 1.59 -1.51
CA LEU A 69 11.05 2.36 -1.81
C LEU A 69 11.10 2.70 -3.30
N ARG A 70 10.90 1.71 -4.18
CA ARG A 70 10.87 1.91 -5.63
C ARG A 70 9.78 2.88 -6.04
N MET A 71 8.55 2.71 -5.55
CA MET A 71 7.42 3.58 -5.90
C MET A 71 7.62 5.01 -5.42
N ASN A 72 8.14 5.22 -4.22
CA ASN A 72 8.47 6.54 -3.71
C ASN A 72 9.58 7.21 -4.54
N ILE A 73 10.62 6.47 -4.98
CA ILE A 73 11.65 7.00 -5.88
C ILE A 73 11.03 7.43 -7.22
N VAL A 74 10.16 6.59 -7.80
CA VAL A 74 9.50 6.90 -9.08
C VAL A 74 8.60 8.14 -8.95
N LEU A 75 7.81 8.24 -7.88
CA LEU A 75 6.90 9.37 -7.67
C LEU A 75 7.60 10.68 -7.30
N THR A 76 8.79 10.62 -6.72
CA THR A 76 9.55 11.83 -6.35
C THR A 76 10.48 12.30 -7.45
N ARG A 77 11.20 11.38 -8.11
CA ARG A 77 12.25 11.72 -9.09
C ARG A 77 11.82 11.56 -10.55
N TRP A 78 10.85 10.69 -10.84
CA TRP A 78 10.44 10.35 -12.22
C TRP A 78 8.97 10.68 -12.47
N TYR A 79 8.40 11.57 -11.65
CA TYR A 79 6.97 11.89 -11.63
C TYR A 79 6.39 12.20 -13.02
N GLY A 80 7.10 13.00 -13.83
CA GLY A 80 6.65 13.40 -15.16
C GLY A 80 6.39 12.24 -16.13
N ASN A 81 6.99 11.08 -15.89
CA ASN A 81 6.80 9.88 -16.71
C ASN A 81 5.67 8.97 -16.22
N THR A 82 5.01 9.34 -15.12
CA THR A 82 3.96 8.51 -14.51
C THR A 82 2.57 8.90 -15.01
N ALA A 83 1.63 7.97 -14.94
CA ALA A 83 0.21 8.27 -15.19
C ALA A 83 -0.32 9.35 -14.23
N ALA A 84 0.28 9.49 -13.05
CA ALA A 84 -0.06 10.51 -12.08
C ALA A 84 0.15 11.93 -12.62
N ALA A 85 1.26 12.18 -13.32
CA ALA A 85 1.52 13.47 -13.95
C ALA A 85 0.48 13.78 -15.03
N LYS A 86 0.07 12.79 -15.82
CA LYS A 86 -0.96 12.96 -16.86
C LYS A 86 -2.34 13.30 -16.30
N LEU A 87 -2.65 12.80 -15.10
CA LEU A 87 -3.91 13.10 -14.40
C LEU A 87 -3.99 14.56 -13.93
N LYS A 88 -2.85 15.22 -13.70
CA LYS A 88 -2.81 16.61 -13.22
C LYS A 88 -3.52 17.56 -14.18
N ASP A 89 -3.37 17.34 -15.49
CA ASP A 89 -3.84 18.29 -16.51
C ASP A 89 -5.32 18.12 -16.85
N VAL A 90 -5.96 17.04 -16.39
CA VAL A 90 -7.37 16.70 -16.69
C VAL A 90 -8.26 16.67 -15.46
N MET A 91 -7.70 16.54 -14.25
CA MET A 91 -8.47 16.40 -13.02
C MET A 91 -8.77 17.76 -12.36
N PRO A 92 -10.04 18.06 -12.02
CA PRO A 92 -10.37 19.20 -11.19
C PRO A 92 -9.73 19.06 -9.79
N THR A 93 -9.10 20.13 -9.30
CA THR A 93 -8.41 20.15 -8.00
C THR A 93 -9.32 19.75 -6.82
N GLN A 94 -10.62 20.03 -6.92
CA GLN A 94 -11.61 19.65 -5.91
C GLN A 94 -11.79 18.12 -5.75
N GLN A 95 -11.44 17.33 -6.78
CA GLN A 95 -11.56 15.87 -6.76
C GLN A 95 -10.31 15.17 -6.19
N VAL A 96 -9.18 15.88 -6.08
CA VAL A 96 -7.90 15.32 -5.61
C VAL A 96 -8.00 14.70 -4.21
N PRO A 97 -8.68 15.31 -3.21
CA PRO A 97 -8.79 14.72 -1.88
C PRO A 97 -9.61 13.42 -1.86
N TRP A 98 -10.67 13.35 -2.67
CA TRP A 98 -11.49 12.15 -2.78
C TRP A 98 -10.75 11.03 -3.52
N LEU A 99 -9.96 11.38 -4.53
CA LEU A 99 -9.10 10.42 -5.20
C LEU A 99 -8.03 9.88 -4.24
N ALA A 100 -7.46 10.70 -3.36
CA ALA A 100 -6.53 10.25 -2.32
C ALA A 100 -7.16 9.21 -1.38
N VAL A 101 -8.41 9.46 -0.92
CA VAL A 101 -9.18 8.49 -0.12
C VAL A 101 -9.38 7.20 -0.89
N MET A 102 -9.80 7.28 -2.15
CA MET A 102 -10.05 6.10 -2.98
C MET A 102 -8.76 5.28 -3.18
N MET A 103 -7.63 5.94 -3.41
CA MET A 103 -6.33 5.28 -3.55
C MET A 103 -5.91 4.56 -2.27
N VAL A 104 -6.11 5.17 -1.09
CA VAL A 104 -5.85 4.50 0.20
C VAL A 104 -6.71 3.24 0.36
N MET A 105 -8.00 3.30 0.00
CA MET A 105 -8.90 2.16 0.14
C MET A 105 -8.55 1.02 -0.84
N ILE A 106 -8.17 1.35 -2.08
CA ILE A 106 -7.82 0.35 -3.10
C ILE A 106 -6.45 -0.25 -2.81
N PHE A 107 -5.42 0.58 -2.65
CA PHE A 107 -4.05 0.10 -2.47
C PHE A 107 -3.82 -0.45 -1.06
N GLY A 108 -4.34 0.22 -0.04
CA GLY A 108 -4.31 -0.29 1.33
C GLY A 108 -5.21 -1.51 1.52
N GLY A 109 -6.42 -1.53 0.96
CA GLY A 109 -7.37 -2.65 1.14
C GLY A 109 -7.17 -3.78 0.14
N LEU A 110 -7.63 -3.58 -1.09
CA LEU A 110 -7.72 -4.65 -2.11
C LEU A 110 -6.35 -5.20 -2.49
N TYR A 111 -5.36 -4.33 -2.71
CA TYR A 111 -4.04 -4.77 -3.17
C TYR A 111 -3.23 -5.47 -2.06
N CYS A 112 -3.53 -5.19 -0.79
CA CYS A 112 -2.87 -5.86 0.32
C CYS A 112 -3.56 -7.17 0.74
N LEU A 113 -4.74 -7.49 0.20
CA LEU A 113 -5.48 -8.69 0.56
C LEU A 113 -4.65 -9.99 0.37
N PRO A 114 -3.84 -10.14 -0.70
CA PRO A 114 -2.87 -11.23 -0.81
C PRO A 114 -1.94 -11.41 0.39
N PHE A 115 -1.55 -10.31 1.05
CA PHE A 115 -0.64 -10.34 2.20
C PHE A 115 -1.29 -10.93 3.45
N TYR A 116 -2.62 -10.83 3.57
CA TYR A 116 -3.35 -11.53 4.64
C TYR A 116 -3.16 -13.04 4.51
N TRP A 117 -3.41 -13.63 3.35
CA TRP A 117 -3.23 -15.09 3.19
C TRP A 117 -1.76 -15.50 3.32
N ALA A 118 -0.84 -14.69 2.78
CA ALA A 118 0.58 -14.95 2.93
C ALA A 118 1.04 -14.90 4.40
N SER A 119 0.47 -14.02 5.23
CA SER A 119 0.82 -13.91 6.65
C SER A 119 0.27 -15.05 7.53
N GLN A 120 -0.59 -15.92 6.98
CA GLN A 120 -1.10 -17.13 7.64
C GLN A 120 -0.29 -18.39 7.30
N LEU A 121 0.64 -18.33 6.36
CA LEU A 121 1.40 -19.51 5.94
C LEU A 121 2.34 -20.01 7.05
N GLN A 122 2.29 -21.31 7.31
CA GLN A 122 3.12 -22.01 8.29
C GLN A 122 3.87 -23.16 7.62
N GLY A 123 5.00 -23.53 8.21
CA GLY A 123 5.82 -24.66 7.80
C GLY A 123 6.98 -24.27 6.89
N THR A 124 7.78 -25.26 6.50
CA THR A 124 8.97 -25.05 5.68
C THR A 124 8.61 -24.51 4.30
N TRP A 125 9.54 -23.72 3.74
CA TRP A 125 9.39 -23.13 2.42
C TRP A 125 9.24 -24.20 1.33
N GLY A 126 8.07 -24.21 0.68
CA GLY A 126 7.79 -25.12 -0.44
C GLY A 126 8.47 -24.67 -1.74
N ALA A 127 8.64 -25.59 -2.68
CA ALA A 127 9.27 -25.31 -3.98
C ALA A 127 8.61 -24.13 -4.73
N LEU A 128 7.28 -23.99 -4.66
CA LEU A 128 6.56 -22.88 -5.28
C LEU A 128 6.91 -21.52 -4.66
N GLN A 129 7.15 -21.48 -3.34
CA GLN A 129 7.53 -20.24 -2.66
C GLN A 129 8.95 -19.84 -3.03
N TRP A 130 9.86 -20.80 -3.16
CA TRP A 130 11.22 -20.56 -3.67
C TRP A 130 11.24 -20.08 -5.12
N LEU A 131 10.43 -20.70 -5.98
CA LEU A 131 10.29 -20.26 -7.38
C LEU A 131 9.73 -18.84 -7.48
N ALA A 132 8.76 -18.48 -6.63
CA ALA A 132 8.23 -17.13 -6.58
C ALA A 132 9.31 -16.10 -6.22
N ILE A 133 10.17 -16.40 -5.23
CA ILE A 133 11.31 -15.55 -4.85
C ILE A 133 12.34 -15.45 -5.98
N GLY A 134 12.67 -16.56 -6.65
CA GLY A 134 13.68 -16.59 -7.71
C GLY A 134 13.25 -15.89 -9.01
N SER A 135 11.96 -15.61 -9.17
CA SER A 135 11.38 -14.96 -10.35
C SER A 135 11.24 -13.44 -10.25
N THR A 136 11.49 -12.87 -9.06
CA THR A 136 11.48 -11.41 -8.78
C THR A 136 12.87 -10.81 -8.81
#